data_AF-A0A3B8XBZ8-F1
#
_entry.id   AF-A0A3B8XBZ8-F1
#
_cell.length_a   1.000
_cell.length_b   1.000
_cell.length_c   1.000
_cell.angle_alpha   90.00
_cell.angle_beta   90.00
_cell.angle_gamma   90.00
#
_symmetry.space_group_name_H-M   'P 1'
#
loop_
_entity.id
_entity.type
_entity.pdbx_description
1 polymer ?
#
loop_
_entity_poly.entity_id
_entity_poly.type
_entity_poly.pdbx_seq_one_letter_code
_entity_poly.pdbx_strand_id
1 'polypeptide(L)'
;MVVWTIVLATVILPHIGPSPAMPTAAVTQLSSYDRTSALAQSKAKRTQAAQNALVQQWTSELSQGIAQYQAEQERIARAQAEAARYAALSNHAPPPDWIGKIIYDAFSPLGARAVQWAINVAYCESRYHPNSVNTDSGASGLFQFMLSTWSGTPWAGQSPFDPVANAQAAAWL
;
A
#
# COMPACT_ATOMS: atom_id res chain seq x y z
N MET A 1 49.34 40.23 -28.78
CA MET A 1 49.80 40.30 -30.18
C MET A 1 50.13 38.90 -30.67
N VAL A 2 50.10 38.68 -32.00
CA VAL A 2 50.09 37.40 -32.78
C VAL A 2 48.65 36.97 -33.13
N VAL A 3 48.04 37.48 -34.22
CA VAL A 3 48.18 37.20 -35.67
C VAL A 3 47.83 35.76 -36.05
N TRP A 4 46.73 35.57 -36.78
CA TRP A 4 46.50 34.40 -37.63
C TRP A 4 45.84 34.81 -38.96
N THR A 5 46.29 34.13 -40.00
CA THR A 5 46.41 34.52 -41.41
C THR A 5 45.16 34.20 -42.23
N ILE A 6 44.88 35.02 -43.25
CA ILE A 6 43.81 34.80 -44.25
C ILE A 6 44.39 33.94 -45.39
N VAL A 7 43.68 32.87 -45.78
CA VAL A 7 43.98 32.10 -47.00
C VAL A 7 42.83 32.29 -48.00
N LEU A 8 43.17 32.88 -49.15
CA LEU A 8 42.29 33.02 -50.31
C LEU A 8 42.24 31.70 -51.10
N ALA A 9 41.05 31.28 -51.51
CA ALA A 9 40.87 30.24 -52.53
C ALA A 9 40.02 30.80 -53.69
N THR A 10 40.61 30.88 -54.87
CA THR A 10 39.96 31.29 -56.13
C THR A 10 39.14 30.15 -56.74
N VAL A 11 37.91 30.47 -57.12
CA VAL A 11 36.93 29.58 -57.78
C VAL A 11 37.07 29.67 -59.30
N ILE A 12 37.04 28.54 -60.00
CA ILE A 12 36.89 28.48 -61.46
C ILE A 12 35.79 27.47 -61.80
N LEU A 13 34.70 27.91 -62.46
CA LEU A 13 33.82 27.03 -63.22
C LEU A 13 33.15 27.77 -64.41
N PRO A 14 32.74 27.02 -65.46
CA PRO A 14 32.70 27.45 -66.86
C PRO A 14 31.36 28.03 -67.33
N HIS A 15 31.36 28.66 -68.50
CA HIS A 15 30.24 29.42 -69.06
C HIS A 15 29.24 28.50 -69.80
N ILE A 16 27.96 28.57 -69.45
CA ILE A 16 26.85 27.87 -70.13
C ILE A 16 25.84 28.92 -70.59
N GLY A 17 25.49 28.89 -71.88
CA GLY A 17 24.48 29.77 -72.49
C GLY A 17 23.04 29.45 -72.03
N PRO A 18 22.09 30.39 -72.18
CA PRO A 18 20.76 30.25 -71.61
C PRO A 18 19.85 29.31 -72.45
N SER A 19 19.25 28.32 -71.79
CA SER A 19 18.02 27.64 -72.25
C SER A 19 16.78 28.39 -71.72
N PRO A 20 15.64 28.36 -72.45
CA PRO A 20 14.50 29.21 -72.14
C PRO A 20 13.76 28.78 -70.87
N ALA A 21 13.46 29.81 -70.08
CA ALA A 21 12.53 29.91 -68.97
C ALA A 21 11.38 28.86 -68.91
N MET A 22 11.29 28.14 -67.79
CA MET A 22 10.00 27.80 -67.15
C MET A 22 10.03 28.21 -65.66
N PRO A 23 9.92 29.53 -65.35
CA PRO A 23 9.94 30.08 -63.99
C PRO A 23 8.83 29.51 -63.09
N THR A 24 7.72 29.02 -63.67
CA THR A 24 6.57 28.52 -62.94
C THR A 24 6.84 27.21 -62.20
N ALA A 25 7.70 26.33 -62.76
CA ALA A 25 7.99 25.03 -62.16
C ALA A 25 8.84 25.16 -60.88
N ALA A 26 9.85 26.04 -60.88
CA ALA A 26 10.73 26.25 -59.73
C ALA A 26 10.01 26.89 -58.54
N VAL A 27 9.16 27.89 -58.77
CA VAL A 27 8.37 28.56 -57.72
C VAL A 27 7.35 27.58 -57.08
N THR A 28 6.76 26.71 -57.89
CA THR A 28 5.82 25.68 -57.40
C THR A 28 6.51 24.64 -56.52
N GLN A 29 7.75 24.23 -56.86
CA GLN A 29 8.55 23.29 -56.08
C GLN A 29 9.03 23.87 -54.74
N LEU A 30 9.43 25.15 -54.71
CA LEU A 30 9.83 25.80 -53.46
C LEU A 30 8.63 25.94 -52.49
N SER A 31 7.48 26.35 -53.03
CA SER A 31 6.25 26.53 -52.25
C SER A 31 5.65 25.21 -51.71
N SER A 32 5.89 24.09 -52.40
CA SER A 32 5.49 22.76 -51.91
C SER A 32 6.44 22.28 -50.81
N TYR A 33 7.74 22.54 -50.93
CA TYR A 33 8.75 22.22 -49.91
C TYR A 33 8.55 23.00 -48.61
N ASP A 34 8.25 24.30 -48.67
CA ASP A 34 7.96 25.11 -47.48
C ASP A 34 6.69 24.65 -46.76
N ARG A 35 5.67 24.20 -47.52
CA ARG A 35 4.47 23.61 -46.93
C ARG A 35 4.76 22.27 -46.26
N THR A 36 5.55 21.40 -46.88
CA THR A 36 5.90 20.10 -46.27
C THR A 36 6.79 20.27 -45.05
N SER A 37 7.73 21.22 -45.06
CA SER A 37 8.59 21.53 -43.91
C SER A 37 7.81 22.10 -42.73
N ALA A 38 6.88 23.04 -42.97
CA ALA A 38 5.99 23.57 -41.94
C ALA A 38 5.07 22.50 -41.34
N LEU A 39 4.52 21.61 -42.18
CA LEU A 39 3.73 20.46 -41.73
C LEU A 39 4.57 19.49 -40.88
N ALA A 40 5.80 19.18 -41.29
CA ALA A 40 6.71 18.32 -40.55
C ALA A 40 7.06 18.91 -39.17
N GLN A 41 7.38 20.21 -39.10
CA GLN A 41 7.62 20.92 -37.84
C GLN A 41 6.38 20.90 -36.93
N SER A 42 5.18 21.12 -37.49
CA SER A 42 3.94 21.08 -36.72
C SER A 42 3.68 19.68 -36.13
N LYS A 43 3.95 18.62 -36.90
CA LYS A 43 3.86 17.23 -36.42
C LYS A 43 4.87 16.97 -35.31
N ALA A 44 6.14 17.39 -35.47
CA ALA A 44 7.18 17.22 -34.47
C ALA A 44 6.86 17.93 -33.14
N LYS A 45 6.31 19.16 -33.22
CA LYS A 45 5.84 19.89 -32.02
C LYS A 45 4.70 19.17 -31.32
N ARG A 46 3.74 18.62 -32.08
CA ARG A 46 2.63 17.83 -31.52
C ARG A 46 3.10 16.54 -30.87
N THR A 47 4.02 15.82 -31.49
CA THR A 47 4.60 14.59 -30.90
C THR A 47 5.38 14.90 -29.63
N GLN A 48 6.16 15.99 -29.62
CA GLN A 48 6.86 16.42 -28.41
C GLN A 48 5.88 16.80 -27.30
N ALA A 49 4.83 17.57 -27.62
CA ALA A 49 3.80 17.92 -26.66
C ALA A 49 3.08 16.68 -26.11
N ALA A 50 2.79 15.69 -26.95
CA ALA A 50 2.18 14.42 -26.55
C ALA A 50 3.11 13.59 -25.64
N GLN A 51 4.41 13.53 -25.95
CA GLN A 51 5.41 12.87 -25.10
C GLN A 51 5.52 13.55 -23.73
N ASN A 52 5.59 14.89 -23.71
CA ASN A 52 5.63 15.64 -22.47
C ASN A 52 4.35 15.43 -21.65
N ALA A 53 3.18 15.40 -22.28
CA ALA A 53 1.91 15.12 -21.60
C ALA A 53 1.89 13.71 -20.98
N LEU A 54 2.42 12.70 -21.67
CA LEU A 54 2.51 11.34 -21.15
C LEU A 54 3.42 11.27 -19.91
N VAL A 55 4.59 11.91 -19.98
CA VAL A 55 5.52 11.98 -18.82
C VAL A 55 4.86 12.68 -17.64
N GLN A 56 4.15 13.79 -17.87
CA GLN A 56 3.43 14.50 -16.81
C GLN A 56 2.31 13.64 -16.21
N GLN A 57 1.56 12.91 -17.04
CA GLN A 57 0.54 11.97 -16.57
C GLN A 57 1.15 10.90 -15.66
N TRP A 58 2.19 10.20 -16.12
CA TRP A 58 2.86 9.15 -15.34
C TRP A 58 3.47 9.70 -14.05
N THR A 59 4.05 10.89 -14.09
CA THR A 59 4.60 11.55 -12.89
C THR A 59 3.48 11.84 -11.88
N SER A 60 2.31 12.31 -12.36
CA SER A 60 1.16 12.56 -11.50
C SER A 60 0.61 11.28 -10.88
N GLU A 61 0.47 10.20 -11.65
CA GLU A 61 0.01 8.89 -11.17
C GLU A 61 0.95 8.33 -10.09
N LEU A 62 2.27 8.40 -10.33
CA LEU A 62 3.27 7.98 -9.35
C LEU A 62 3.20 8.80 -8.06
N SER A 63 3.08 10.13 -8.17
CA SER A 63 2.98 11.01 -7.00
C SER A 63 1.74 10.74 -6.16
N GLN A 64 0.60 10.45 -6.82
CA GLN A 64 -0.64 10.08 -6.15
C GLN A 64 -0.49 8.74 -5.44
N GLY A 65 0.12 7.75 -6.08
CA GLY A 65 0.38 6.44 -5.47
C GLY A 65 1.27 6.55 -4.22
N ILE A 66 2.32 7.37 -4.26
CA ILE A 66 3.18 7.62 -3.10
C ILE A 66 2.39 8.30 -1.97
N ALA A 67 1.58 9.32 -2.30
CA ALA A 67 0.76 10.02 -1.31
C ALA A 67 -0.27 9.09 -0.65
N GLN A 68 -0.91 8.20 -1.43
CA GLN A 68 -1.83 7.19 -0.91
C GLN A 68 -1.13 6.20 0.02
N TYR A 69 0.06 5.71 -0.37
CA TYR A 69 0.85 4.83 0.48
C TYR A 69 1.24 5.50 1.80
N GLN A 70 1.70 6.75 1.75
CA GLN A 70 2.02 7.54 2.94
C GLN A 70 0.79 7.72 3.84
N ALA A 71 -0.37 8.04 3.27
CA ALA A 71 -1.62 8.16 4.02
C ALA A 71 -2.01 6.83 4.70
N GLU A 72 -1.83 5.70 4.04
CA GLU A 72 -2.09 4.39 4.66
C GLU A 72 -1.11 4.08 5.80
N GLN A 73 0.18 4.40 5.63
CA GLN A 73 1.16 4.28 6.72
C GLN A 73 0.77 5.16 7.91
N GLU A 74 0.35 6.40 7.69
CA GLU A 74 -0.15 7.27 8.75
C GLU A 74 -1.39 6.70 9.44
N ARG A 75 -2.33 6.09 8.69
CA ARG A 75 -3.51 5.45 9.26
C ARG A 75 -3.13 4.30 10.18
N ILE A 76 -2.23 3.43 9.74
CA ILE A 76 -1.73 2.30 10.54
C ILE A 76 -1.01 2.83 11.79
N ALA A 77 -0.13 3.82 11.63
CA ALA A 77 0.59 4.42 12.75
C ALA A 77 -0.36 5.07 13.77
N ARG A 78 -1.42 5.75 13.32
CA ARG A 78 -2.47 6.31 14.21
C ARG A 78 -3.22 5.20 14.95
N ALA A 79 -3.60 4.12 14.28
CA ALA A 79 -4.28 2.98 14.90
C ALA A 79 -3.38 2.29 15.95
N GLN A 80 -2.09 2.11 15.64
CA GLN A 80 -1.11 1.57 16.57
C GLN A 80 -0.89 2.50 17.78
N ALA A 81 -0.80 3.81 17.56
CA ALA A 81 -0.66 4.80 18.64
C ALA A 81 -1.89 4.80 19.57
N GLU A 82 -3.10 4.65 19.00
CA GLU A 82 -4.31 4.51 19.80
C GLU A 82 -4.33 3.21 20.59
N ALA A 83 -3.97 2.07 19.98
CA ALA A 83 -3.83 0.79 20.67
C ALA A 83 -2.80 0.87 21.81
N ALA A 84 -1.65 1.51 21.58
CA ALA A 84 -0.62 1.74 22.59
C ALA A 84 -1.12 2.65 23.73
N ARG A 85 -1.91 3.68 23.42
CA ARG A 85 -2.56 4.53 24.45
C ARG A 85 -3.48 3.72 25.35
N TYR A 86 -4.32 2.86 24.78
CA TYR A 86 -5.18 1.97 25.58
C TYR A 86 -4.37 0.94 26.37
N ALA A 87 -3.32 0.38 25.79
CA ALA A 87 -2.42 -0.55 26.47
C ALA A 87 -1.70 0.11 27.66
N ALA A 88 -1.28 1.38 27.53
CA ALA A 88 -0.64 2.12 28.63
C ALA A 88 -1.59 2.41 29.81
N LEU A 89 -2.90 2.42 29.58
CA LEU A 89 -3.91 2.50 30.65
C LEU A 89 -4.21 1.13 31.28
N SER A 90 -3.75 0.04 30.66
CA SER A 90 -3.91 -1.31 31.16
C SER A 90 -2.73 -1.71 32.04
N ASN A 91 -3.00 -2.36 33.17
CA ASN A 91 -1.95 -2.94 34.01
C ASN A 91 -1.42 -4.29 33.47
N HIS A 92 -1.90 -4.71 32.31
CA HIS A 92 -1.51 -5.96 31.65
C HIS A 92 -0.97 -5.68 30.25
N ALA A 93 0.10 -6.39 29.88
CA ALA A 93 0.61 -6.43 28.50
C ALA A 93 -0.51 -6.93 27.56
N PRO A 94 -0.56 -6.46 26.30
CA PRO A 94 -1.61 -6.85 25.36
C PRO A 94 -1.70 -8.38 25.21
N PRO A 95 -2.91 -8.92 24.98
CA PRO A 95 -3.07 -10.35 24.85
C PRO A 95 -2.37 -10.85 23.58
N PRO A 96 -1.82 -12.07 23.57
CA PRO A 96 -1.22 -12.62 22.36
C PRO A 96 -2.22 -12.79 21.21
N ASP A 97 -1.82 -12.45 19.98
CA ASP A 97 -2.70 -12.45 18.80
C ASP A 97 -3.32 -13.83 18.49
N TRP A 98 -2.69 -14.92 18.93
CA TRP A 98 -3.17 -16.29 18.71
C TRP A 98 -4.31 -16.72 19.64
N ILE A 99 -4.63 -15.96 20.69
CA ILE A 99 -5.71 -16.30 21.63
C ILE A 99 -7.08 -16.36 20.94
N GLY A 100 -7.34 -15.40 20.03
CA GLY A 100 -8.59 -15.39 19.27
C GLY A 100 -8.79 -16.67 18.45
N LYS A 101 -7.70 -17.24 17.90
CA LYS A 101 -7.75 -18.50 17.16
C LYS A 101 -8.11 -19.67 18.06
N ILE A 102 -7.56 -19.75 19.28
CA ILE A 102 -7.89 -20.83 20.22
C ILE A 102 -9.37 -20.81 20.60
N ILE A 103 -9.91 -19.62 20.88
CA ILE A 103 -11.34 -19.45 21.16
C ILE A 103 -12.17 -19.88 19.95
N TYR A 104 -11.79 -19.43 18.75
CA TYR A 104 -12.46 -19.82 17.52
C TYR A 104 -12.45 -21.34 17.33
N ASP A 105 -11.29 -21.99 17.44
CA ASP A 105 -11.14 -23.43 17.22
C ASP A 105 -12.00 -24.23 18.22
N ALA A 106 -11.99 -23.87 19.50
CA ALA A 106 -12.76 -24.55 20.55
C ALA A 106 -14.28 -24.45 20.33
N PHE A 107 -14.77 -23.28 19.91
CA PHE A 107 -16.21 -23.04 19.75
C PHE A 107 -16.73 -23.30 18.33
N SER A 108 -15.86 -23.44 17.32
CA SER A 108 -16.25 -23.68 15.94
C SER A 108 -17.17 -24.90 15.73
N PRO A 109 -17.02 -26.03 16.46
CA PRO A 109 -17.93 -27.18 16.32
C PRO A 109 -19.36 -26.88 16.77
N LEU A 110 -19.55 -25.88 17.64
CA LEU A 110 -20.85 -25.43 18.15
C LEU A 110 -21.52 -24.40 17.22
N GLY A 111 -20.82 -23.97 16.17
CA GLY A 111 -21.32 -23.05 15.15
C GLY A 111 -21.02 -21.58 15.40
N ALA A 112 -21.24 -20.76 14.36
CA ALA A 112 -20.81 -19.35 14.32
C ALA A 112 -21.37 -18.48 15.46
N ARG A 113 -22.59 -18.77 15.93
CA ARG A 113 -23.21 -18.01 17.03
C ARG A 113 -22.51 -18.26 18.37
N ALA A 114 -22.05 -19.49 18.60
CA ALA A 114 -21.29 -19.86 19.79
C ALA A 114 -19.90 -19.22 19.76
N VAL A 115 -19.23 -19.22 18.61
CA VAL A 115 -17.96 -18.51 18.41
C VAL A 115 -18.11 -17.02 18.74
N GLN A 116 -19.13 -16.36 18.19
CA GLN A 116 -19.35 -14.94 18.45
C GLN A 116 -19.60 -14.65 19.93
N TRP A 117 -20.39 -15.49 20.59
CA TRP A 117 -20.62 -15.41 22.03
C TRP A 117 -19.30 -15.55 22.81
N ALA A 118 -18.50 -16.56 22.48
CA ALA A 118 -17.25 -16.86 23.18
C ALA A 118 -16.22 -15.73 23.06
N ILE A 119 -16.11 -15.11 21.88
CA ILE A 119 -15.25 -13.94 21.66
C ILE A 119 -15.70 -12.77 22.54
N ASN A 120 -17.01 -12.50 22.60
CA ASN A 120 -17.53 -11.42 23.43
C ASN A 120 -17.33 -11.69 24.93
N VAL A 121 -17.57 -12.92 25.38
CA VAL A 121 -17.40 -13.30 26.79
C VAL A 121 -15.92 -13.24 27.20
N ALA A 122 -15.01 -13.86 26.43
CA ALA A 122 -13.59 -13.81 26.74
C ALA A 122 -13.03 -12.38 26.81
N TYR A 123 -13.58 -11.46 26.03
CA TYR A 123 -13.25 -10.04 26.14
C TYR A 123 -13.72 -9.44 27.48
N CYS A 124 -14.95 -9.70 27.88
CA CYS A 124 -15.50 -9.21 29.15
C CYS A 124 -14.79 -9.79 30.37
N GLU A 125 -14.49 -11.09 30.32
CA GLU A 125 -13.95 -11.84 31.46
C GLU A 125 -12.47 -11.55 31.69
N SER A 126 -11.65 -11.54 30.63
CA SER A 126 -10.19 -11.47 30.75
C SER A 126 -9.54 -10.48 29.79
N ARG A 127 -10.31 -9.81 28.94
CA ARG A 127 -9.78 -9.05 27.78
C ARG A 127 -8.81 -9.90 26.94
N TYR A 128 -9.11 -11.20 26.83
CA TYR A 128 -8.28 -12.21 26.16
C TYR A 128 -6.92 -12.54 26.83
N HIS A 129 -6.70 -12.17 28.10
CA HIS A 129 -5.46 -12.51 28.80
C HIS A 129 -5.60 -13.85 29.53
N PRO A 130 -4.87 -14.91 29.13
CA PRO A 130 -5.04 -16.25 29.68
C PRO A 130 -4.54 -16.40 31.12
N ASN A 131 -3.76 -15.45 31.62
CA ASN A 131 -3.26 -15.39 32.99
C ASN A 131 -4.08 -14.43 33.88
N SER A 132 -5.27 -14.01 33.45
CA SER A 132 -6.15 -13.17 34.28
C SER A 132 -6.59 -13.92 35.53
N VAL A 133 -6.59 -13.19 36.64
CA VAL A 133 -7.11 -13.65 37.93
C VAL A 133 -7.96 -12.53 38.50
N ASN A 134 -9.21 -12.85 38.85
CA ASN A 134 -10.04 -11.96 39.65
C ASN A 134 -9.58 -12.04 41.11
N THR A 135 -9.16 -10.91 41.69
CA THR A 135 -8.63 -10.84 43.06
C THR A 135 -9.66 -11.14 44.14
N ASP A 136 -10.94 -10.89 43.88
CA ASP A 136 -12.00 -11.05 44.86
C ASP A 136 -12.56 -12.48 44.87
N SER A 137 -12.76 -13.06 43.68
CA SER A 137 -13.37 -14.39 43.53
C SER A 137 -12.36 -15.53 43.30
N GLY A 138 -11.14 -15.22 42.88
CA GLY A 138 -10.15 -16.22 42.45
C GLY A 138 -10.44 -16.86 41.08
N ALA A 139 -11.45 -16.35 40.36
CA ALA A 139 -11.75 -16.80 39.00
C ALA A 139 -10.54 -16.60 38.08
N SER A 140 -10.24 -17.60 37.25
CA SER A 140 -8.97 -17.71 36.53
C SER A 140 -9.11 -18.02 35.04
N GLY A 141 -8.23 -17.42 34.24
CA GLY A 141 -8.07 -17.73 32.82
C GLY A 141 -9.02 -17.00 31.88
N LEU A 142 -9.03 -17.40 30.61
CA LEU A 142 -9.73 -16.70 29.54
C LEU A 142 -11.22 -16.48 29.80
N PHE A 143 -11.89 -17.50 30.32
CA PHE A 143 -13.32 -17.51 30.67
C PHE A 143 -13.58 -17.44 32.18
N GLN A 144 -12.58 -17.00 32.96
CA GLN A 144 -12.73 -16.70 34.39
C GLN A 144 -13.42 -17.84 35.17
N PHE A 145 -12.86 -19.06 35.07
CA PHE A 145 -13.40 -20.21 35.80
C PHE A 145 -13.15 -20.08 37.31
N MET A 146 -14.21 -20.28 38.10
CA MET A 146 -14.07 -20.56 39.54
C MET A 146 -13.42 -21.93 39.75
N LEU A 147 -12.60 -22.07 40.80
CA LEU A 147 -11.88 -23.32 41.09
C LEU A 147 -12.82 -24.53 41.22
N SER A 148 -13.95 -24.37 41.89
CA SER A 148 -14.96 -25.43 42.04
C SER A 148 -15.54 -25.85 40.69
N THR A 149 -15.85 -24.91 39.82
CA THR A 149 -16.35 -25.19 38.46
C THR A 149 -15.27 -25.86 37.63
N TRP A 150 -14.05 -25.34 37.66
CA TRP A 150 -12.90 -25.90 36.92
C TRP A 150 -12.66 -27.37 37.26
N SER A 151 -12.73 -27.72 38.55
CA SER A 151 -12.50 -29.08 39.05
C SER A 151 -13.51 -30.11 38.51
N GLY A 152 -14.69 -29.65 38.08
CA GLY A 152 -15.72 -30.51 37.49
C GLY A 152 -15.57 -30.69 35.97
N THR A 153 -14.64 -30.00 35.32
CA THR A 153 -14.45 -30.09 33.87
C THR A 153 -13.54 -31.28 33.50
N PRO A 154 -13.65 -31.82 32.27
CA PRO A 154 -12.69 -32.80 31.75
C PRO A 154 -11.23 -32.35 31.75
N TRP A 155 -10.97 -31.04 31.87
CA TRP A 155 -9.63 -30.43 31.87
C TRP A 155 -9.12 -30.09 33.26
N ALA A 156 -9.76 -30.57 34.33
CA ALA A 156 -9.36 -30.28 35.72
C ALA A 156 -7.89 -30.62 36.04
N GLY A 157 -7.28 -31.57 35.32
CA GLY A 157 -5.87 -31.92 35.45
C GLY A 157 -4.89 -30.97 34.75
N GLN A 158 -5.40 -30.03 33.95
CA GLN A 158 -4.63 -28.98 33.29
C GLN A 158 -4.68 -27.67 34.09
N SER A 159 -3.78 -26.75 33.75
CA SER A 159 -3.83 -25.40 34.32
C SER A 159 -5.07 -24.64 33.81
N PRO A 160 -5.84 -23.95 34.69
CA PRO A 160 -6.89 -23.04 34.24
C PRO A 160 -6.34 -21.85 33.45
N PHE A 161 -5.02 -21.61 33.51
CA PHE A 161 -4.33 -20.59 32.71
C PHE A 161 -3.81 -21.11 31.36
N ASP A 162 -3.93 -22.41 31.08
CA ASP A 162 -3.72 -22.92 29.73
C ASP A 162 -4.90 -22.46 28.86
N PRO A 163 -4.67 -21.58 27.87
CA PRO A 163 -5.74 -21.02 27.05
C PRO A 163 -6.50 -22.08 26.25
N VAL A 164 -5.85 -23.16 25.83
CA VAL A 164 -6.48 -24.25 25.09
C VAL A 164 -7.43 -25.01 26.01
N ALA A 165 -6.93 -25.44 27.17
CA ALA A 165 -7.75 -26.16 28.15
C ALA A 165 -8.92 -25.28 28.65
N ASN A 166 -8.66 -24.00 28.93
CA ASN A 166 -9.68 -23.07 29.41
C ASN A 166 -10.79 -22.83 28.37
N ALA A 167 -10.43 -22.60 27.10
CA ALA A 167 -11.40 -22.43 26.03
C ALA A 167 -12.18 -23.72 25.73
N GLN A 168 -11.53 -24.88 25.76
CA GLN A 168 -12.20 -26.17 25.57
C GLN A 168 -13.15 -26.49 26.73
N ALA A 169 -12.77 -26.17 27.97
CA ALA A 169 -13.66 -26.28 29.12
C ALA A 169 -14.89 -25.39 29.00
N ALA A 170 -14.74 -24.16 28.50
CA ALA A 170 -15.86 -23.25 28.28
C ALA A 170 -16.79 -23.71 27.15
N ALA A 171 -16.25 -24.34 26.09
CA ALA A 171 -17.04 -24.90 25.00
C ALA A 171 -17.76 -26.22 25.38
N TRP A 172 -17.34 -26.88 26.46
CA TRP A 172 -17.94 -28.12 26.92
C TRP A 172 -19.16 -27.92 27.84
N LEU A 173 -19.20 -26.82 28.59
CA LEU A 173 -20.32 -26.44 29.46
C LEU A 173 -21.56 -26.05 28.66
#